data_AF-A0A1R1PCX5-F1
#
_entry.id   AF-A0A1R1PCX5-F1
#
_cell.length_a   1.000
_cell.length_b   1.000
_cell.length_c   1.000
_cell.angle_alpha   90.00
_cell.angle_beta   90.00
_cell.angle_gamma   90.00
#
_symmetry.space_group_name_H-M   'P 1'
#
loop_
_entity.id
_entity.type
_entity.pdbx_description
1 polymer ?
#
loop_
_entity_poly.entity_id
_entity_poly.type
_entity_poly.pdbx_seq_one_letter_code
_entity_poly.pdbx_strand_id
1 'polypeptide(L)'
;MSEAEPKTPEIEKFSGAAEQFVPFMAQIRRQFWAKSDAFSTDKKKIAFISAHFTGHAATWFDDILESEAKLPVTSTEPKLLES
;
A
#
# COMPACT_ATOMS: atom_id res chain seq x y z
N MET A 1 18.92 10.38 30.35
CA MET A 1 19.48 9.38 29.42
C MET A 1 18.52 9.32 28.26
N SER A 2 18.94 9.67 27.04
CA SER A 2 18.07 9.56 25.87
C SER A 2 17.97 8.09 25.52
N GLU A 3 16.82 7.47 25.80
CA GLU A 3 16.53 6.11 25.37
C GLU A 3 16.52 6.11 23.83
N ALA A 4 17.45 5.38 23.22
CA ALA A 4 17.43 5.23 21.77
C ALA A 4 16.22 4.38 21.41
N GLU A 5 15.29 4.92 20.62
CA GLU A 5 14.15 4.14 20.15
C GLU A 5 14.66 2.85 19.45
N PRO A 6 14.09 1.68 19.79
CA PRO A 6 14.47 0.44 19.15
C PRO A 6 14.18 0.53 17.65
N LYS A 7 15.24 0.36 16.84
CA LYS A 7 15.14 0.41 15.38
C LYS A 7 14.21 -0.68 14.90
N THR A 8 13.18 -0.30 14.12
CA THR A 8 12.33 -1.28 13.46
C THR A 8 13.14 -2.02 12.40
N PRO A 9 13.06 -3.37 12.33
CA PRO A 9 13.78 -4.13 11.32
C PRO A 9 13.38 -3.71 9.91
N GLU A 10 14.34 -3.76 8.99
CA GLU A 10 14.11 -3.47 7.59
C GLU A 10 13.18 -4.52 6.98
N ILE A 11 12.29 -4.07 6.08
CA ILE A 11 11.32 -4.93 5.42
C ILE A 11 11.93 -5.45 4.12
N GLU A 12 11.87 -6.77 3.93
CA GLU A 12 12.35 -7.42 2.71
C GLU A 12 11.52 -7.02 1.49
N LYS A 13 12.17 -6.97 0.32
CA LYS A 13 11.49 -6.75 -0.96
C LYS A 13 10.64 -7.96 -1.35
N PHE A 14 9.45 -7.72 -1.88
CA PHE A 14 8.51 -8.75 -2.29
C PHE A 14 8.39 -8.84 -3.80
N SER A 15 8.73 -10.00 -4.36
CA SER A 15 8.74 -10.23 -5.81
C SER A 15 7.39 -10.66 -6.39
N GLY A 16 6.46 -11.10 -5.53
CA GLY A 16 5.24 -11.81 -5.91
C GLY A 16 5.29 -13.32 -5.63
N ALA A 17 6.41 -13.86 -5.16
CA ALA A 17 6.55 -15.29 -4.87
C ALA A 17 5.68 -15.73 -3.68
N ALA A 18 4.94 -16.84 -3.85
CA ALA A 18 3.93 -17.28 -2.89
C ALA A 18 4.52 -17.64 -1.52
N GLU A 19 5.69 -18.26 -1.50
CA GLU A 19 6.43 -18.63 -0.30
C GLU A 19 6.89 -17.41 0.52
N GLN A 20 7.04 -16.25 -0.13
CA GLN A 20 7.45 -14.99 0.52
C GLN A 20 6.25 -14.22 1.10
N PHE A 21 5.02 -14.54 0.70
CA PHE A 21 3.85 -13.73 1.02
C PHE A 21 3.58 -13.63 2.53
N VAL A 22 3.54 -14.77 3.23
CA VAL A 22 3.26 -14.80 4.67
C VAL A 22 4.33 -14.06 5.48
N PRO A 23 5.64 -14.33 5.27
CA PRO A 23 6.70 -13.56 5.92
C PRO A 23 6.63 -12.05 5.63
N PHE A 24 6.43 -11.66 4.38
CA PHE A 24 6.35 -10.26 3.97
C PHE A 24 5.19 -9.54 4.66
N MET A 25 3.98 -10.13 4.63
CA MET A 25 2.81 -9.53 5.26
C MET A 25 2.93 -9.43 6.79
N ALA A 26 3.64 -10.37 7.43
CA ALA A 26 3.93 -10.27 8.87
C ALA A 26 4.83 -9.06 9.19
N GLN A 27 5.84 -8.79 8.35
CA GLN A 27 6.71 -7.61 8.50
C GLN A 27 5.93 -6.30 8.31
N ILE A 28 5.09 -6.21 7.27
CA ILE A 28 4.21 -5.06 7.02
C ILE A 28 3.27 -4.80 8.21
N ARG A 29 2.61 -5.85 8.73
CA ARG A 29 1.68 -5.73 9.87
C ARG A 29 2.38 -5.19 11.12
N ARG A 30 3.60 -5.66 11.41
CA ARG A 30 4.41 -5.13 12.52
C ARG A 30 4.74 -3.65 12.34
N GLN A 31 5.06 -3.23 11.12
CA GLN A 31 5.35 -1.82 10.83
C GLN A 31 4.11 -0.93 11.04
N PHE A 32 2.95 -1.37 10.58
CA PHE A 32 1.69 -0.64 10.76
C PHE A 32 1.27 -0.55 12.22
N TRP A 33 1.48 -1.63 12.99
CA TRP A 33 1.23 -1.64 14.42
C TRP A 33 2.17 -0.68 15.17
N ALA A 34 3.47 -0.70 14.85
CA ALA A 34 4.47 0.14 15.51
C ALA A 34 4.33 1.64 15.19
N LYS A 35 3.79 1.99 14.02
CA LYS A 35 3.71 3.38 13.54
C LYS A 35 2.30 3.73 13.04
N SER A 36 1.26 3.38 13.81
CA SER A 36 -0.14 3.56 13.41
C SER A 36 -0.46 4.97 12.90
N ASP A 37 0.07 5.99 13.55
CA ASP A 37 -0.21 7.41 13.24
C ASP A 37 0.38 7.82 11.88
N ALA A 38 1.50 7.22 11.47
CA ALA A 38 2.10 7.44 10.16
C ALA A 38 1.26 6.83 9.03
N PHE A 39 0.47 5.79 9.32
CA PHE A 39 -0.34 5.04 8.36
C PHE A 39 -1.84 5.32 8.52
N SER A 40 -2.19 6.59 8.69
CA SER A 40 -3.56 7.05 8.99
C SER A 40 -4.60 6.85 7.87
N THR A 41 -4.17 6.53 6.65
CA THR A 41 -5.07 6.28 5.51
C THR A 41 -4.65 5.04 4.74
N ASP A 42 -5.61 4.38 4.10
CA ASP A 42 -5.30 3.19 3.30
C ASP A 42 -4.40 3.52 2.11
N LYS A 43 -4.51 4.72 1.53
CA LYS A 43 -3.58 5.19 0.49
C LYS A 43 -2.13 5.19 0.96
N LYS A 44 -1.86 5.62 2.20
CA LYS A 44 -0.50 5.58 2.79
C LYS A 44 -0.03 4.15 3.03
N LYS A 45 -0.91 3.26 3.50
CA LYS A 45 -0.60 1.83 3.68
C LYS A 45 -0.26 1.17 2.35
N ILE A 46 -1.09 1.38 1.32
CA ILE A 46 -0.90 0.83 -0.02
C ILE A 46 0.41 1.34 -0.62
N ALA A 47 0.66 2.65 -0.57
CA ALA A 47 1.91 3.23 -1.07
C ALA A 47 3.15 2.67 -0.35
N PHE A 48 3.06 2.43 0.96
CA PHE A 48 4.15 1.83 1.72
C PHE A 48 4.39 0.37 1.34
N ILE A 49 3.34 -0.43 1.19
CA ILE A 49 3.44 -1.83 0.76
C ILE A 49 4.06 -1.89 -0.64
N SER A 50 3.55 -1.09 -1.59
CA SER A 50 4.02 -1.13 -2.97
C SER A 50 5.46 -0.64 -3.15
N ALA A 51 5.95 0.26 -2.28
CA ALA A 51 7.37 0.65 -2.26
C ALA A 51 8.33 -0.53 -1.97
N HIS A 52 7.82 -1.64 -1.43
CA HIS A 52 8.58 -2.86 -1.19
C HIS A 52 8.41 -3.91 -2.29
N PHE A 53 7.58 -3.65 -3.31
CA PHE A 53 7.48 -4.54 -4.45
C PHE A 53 8.73 -4.48 -5.33
N THR A 54 9.01 -5.61 -5.98
CA THR A 54 10.04 -5.77 -7.00
C THR A 54 9.57 -6.78 -8.04
N GLY A 55 10.21 -6.83 -9.21
CA GLY A 55 9.88 -7.77 -10.27
C GLY A 55 8.39 -7.77 -10.62
N HIS A 56 7.78 -8.96 -10.70
CA HIS A 56 6.39 -9.15 -11.12
C HIS A 56 5.39 -8.39 -10.25
N ALA A 57 5.60 -8.33 -8.94
CA ALA A 57 4.70 -7.59 -8.04
C ALA A 57 4.71 -6.07 -8.32
N ALA A 58 5.85 -5.50 -8.69
CA ALA A 58 5.95 -4.09 -9.03
C ALA A 58 5.24 -3.81 -10.35
N THR A 59 5.53 -4.58 -11.40
CA THR A 59 4.87 -4.46 -12.71
C THR A 59 3.35 -4.61 -12.59
N TRP A 60 2.87 -5.60 -11.83
CA TRP A 60 1.44 -5.79 -11.60
C TRP A 60 0.79 -4.58 -10.93
N PHE A 61 1.47 -3.93 -9.99
CA PHE A 61 0.92 -2.76 -9.32
C PHE A 61 0.90 -1.53 -10.24
N ASP A 62 1.93 -1.34 -11.07
CA ASP A 62 1.97 -0.28 -12.06
C ASP A 62 0.82 -0.42 -13.07
N ASP A 63 0.52 -1.64 -13.53
CA ASP A 63 -0.61 -1.92 -14.43
C ASP A 63 -1.96 -1.52 -13.81
N ILE A 64 -2.13 -1.70 -12.48
CA ILE A 64 -3.32 -1.26 -11.76
C ILE A 64 -3.41 0.26 -11.75
N LEU A 65 -2.31 0.96 -11.45
CA LEU A 65 -2.30 2.43 -11.42
C LEU A 65 -2.63 3.01 -12.79
N GLU A 66 -2.07 2.42 -13.85
CA GLU A 66 -2.40 2.81 -15.21
C GLU A 66 -3.86 2.54 -15.58
N SER A 67 -4.42 1.43 -15.12
CA SER A 67 -5.82 1.06 -15.38
C SER A 67 -6.79 2.02 -14.68
N GLU A 68 -6.53 2.36 -13.43
CA GLU A 68 -7.30 3.35 -12.66
C GLU A 68 -7.22 4.74 -13.31
N ALA A 69 -6.05 5.15 -13.79
CA ALA A 69 -5.89 6.43 -14.50
C ALA A 69 -6.68 6.51 -15.82
N LYS A 70 -6.98 5.36 -16.44
CA LYS A 70 -7.73 5.26 -17.70
C LYS A 70 -9.24 5.18 -17.48
N LEU A 71 -9.74 5.07 -16.24
CA LEU A 71 -11.18 5.07 -15.97
C LEU A 71 -11.76 6.48 -16.20
N PRO A 72 -12.83 6.63 -16.99
CA PRO A 72 -13.52 7.91 -17.07
C PRO A 72 -14.09 8.24 -15.69
N VAL A 73 -13.72 9.39 -15.14
CA VAL A 73 -14.36 9.95 -13.96
C VAL A 73 -15.82 10.17 -14.33
N THR A 74 -16.69 9.19 -14.07
CA THR A 74 -18.13 9.37 -14.21
C THR A 74 -18.55 10.35 -13.12
N SER A 75 -18.53 11.62 -13.52
CA SER A 75 -19.18 12.72 -12.81
C SER A 75 -20.58 12.26 -12.42
N THR A 76 -20.73 11.91 -11.14
CA THR A 76 -22.03 11.63 -10.57
C THR A 76 -22.66 12.98 -10.27
N GLU A 77 -23.14 13.66 -11.31
CA GLU A 77 -24.05 14.77 -11.13
C GLU A 77 -25.46 14.17 -10.92
N PRO A 78 -26.09 14.35 -9.76
CA PRO A 78 -27.45 13.87 -9.58
C PRO A 78 -28.36 14.73 -10.46
N LYS A 79 -28.89 14.11 -11.52
CA LYS A 79 -29.98 14.69 -12.29
C LYS A 79 -31.21 14.74 -11.37
N LEU A 80 -31.38 15.85 -10.67
CA LEU A 80 -32.65 16.20 -10.06
C LEU A 80 -33.67 16.26 -11.19
N LEU A 81 -34.51 15.22 -11.26
CA LEU A 81 -35.65 15.18 -12.14
C LEU A 81 -36.66 16.18 -11.57
N GLU A 82 -36.68 17.38 -12.12
CA GLU A 82 -37.83 18.26 -11.94
C GLU A 82 -39.04 17.61 -12.62
N SER A 83 -40.09 17.36 -11.85
CA SER A 83 -41.45 17.04 -12.30
C SER A 83 -42.43 17.54 -11.25
#